data_AF-A0A401FSN9-F1
#
_entry.id   AF-A0A401FSN9-F1
#
_cell.length_a   1.000
_cell.length_b   1.000
_cell.length_c   1.000
_cell.angle_alpha   90.00
_cell.angle_beta   90.00
_cell.angle_gamma   90.00
#
_symmetry.space_group_name_H-M   'P 1'
#
loop_
_entity.id
_entity.type
_entity.pdbx_description
1 polymer ?
#
loop_
_entity_poly.entity_id
_entity_poly.type
_entity_poly.pdbx_seq_one_letter_code
_entity_poly.pdbx_strand_id
1 'polypeptide(L)'
;MKKYLVGLILILTIFALLPAHAFAGKWWLLGTVRGNKIKEAVITLKLVRLGDTTENHVAVTSTNKYGQYAFSDPGEGQPPSAYKLVVFVGYDQITEVSLKGIRPGGRVQPITINW
;
A
#
# COMPACT_ATOMS: atom_id res chain seq x y z
N MET A 1 5.92 46.15 -24.81
CA MET A 1 4.87 45.10 -24.72
C MET A 1 5.38 43.67 -24.99
N LYS A 2 6.17 43.41 -26.04
CA LYS A 2 6.67 42.05 -26.38
C LYS A 2 7.44 41.31 -25.26
N LYS A 3 8.26 42.01 -24.46
CA LYS A 3 9.10 41.37 -23.42
C LYS A 3 8.28 40.76 -22.26
N TYR A 4 7.19 41.41 -21.88
CA TYR A 4 6.29 40.91 -20.82
C TYR A 4 5.46 39.72 -21.30
N LEU A 5 5.09 39.69 -22.57
CA LEU A 5 4.38 38.57 -23.20
C LEU A 5 5.26 37.31 -23.22
N VAL A 6 6.54 37.44 -23.59
CA VAL A 6 7.49 36.33 -23.61
C VAL A 6 7.78 35.81 -22.19
N GLY A 7 7.91 36.71 -21.21
CA GLY A 7 8.07 36.32 -19.81
C GLY A 7 6.86 35.56 -19.25
N LEU A 8 5.65 36.01 -19.58
CA LEU A 8 4.40 35.35 -19.16
C LEU A 8 4.27 33.95 -19.79
N ILE A 9 4.58 33.81 -21.08
CA ILE A 9 4.56 32.52 -21.78
C ILE A 9 5.57 31.56 -21.14
N LEU A 10 6.78 32.02 -20.84
CA LEU A 10 7.81 31.19 -20.21
C LEU A 10 7.37 30.67 -18.83
N ILE A 11 6.74 31.52 -18.02
CA ILE A 11 6.22 31.14 -16.69
C ILE A 11 5.07 30.13 -16.82
N LEU A 12 4.17 30.33 -17.77
CA LEU A 12 3.07 29.39 -18.04
C LEU A 12 3.58 28.03 -18.53
N THR A 13 4.62 28.00 -19.38
CA THR A 13 5.24 26.75 -19.83
C THR A 13 5.93 26.02 -18.68
N ILE A 14 6.61 26.74 -17.77
CA ILE A 14 7.21 26.15 -16.57
C ILE A 14 6.12 25.56 -15.65
N PHE A 15 5.00 26.26 -15.46
CA PHE A 15 3.86 25.74 -14.69
C PHE A 15 3.19 24.52 -15.34
N ALA A 16 3.17 24.43 -16.67
CA ALA A 16 2.67 23.26 -17.40
C ALA A 16 3.65 22.06 -17.39
N LEU A 17 4.94 22.31 -17.18
CA LEU A 17 5.99 21.31 -17.04
C LEU A 17 6.19 20.86 -15.58
N LEU A 18 5.57 21.54 -14.61
CA LEU A 18 5.53 21.03 -13.24
C LEU A 18 4.80 19.69 -13.28
N PRO A 19 5.46 18.58 -12.97
CA PRO A 19 4.79 17.30 -12.94
C PRO A 19 3.68 17.43 -11.89
N ALA A 20 2.44 17.33 -12.35
CA ALA A 20 1.26 17.20 -11.52
C ALA A 20 1.36 15.85 -10.80
N HIS A 21 2.25 15.76 -9.81
CA HIS A 21 2.17 14.78 -8.76
C HIS A 21 0.92 15.17 -8.00
N ALA A 22 -0.22 14.72 -8.52
CA ALA A 22 -1.49 14.74 -7.86
C ALA A 22 -1.23 14.32 -6.42
N PHE A 23 -1.79 15.08 -5.49
CA PHE A 23 -1.95 14.68 -4.10
C PHE A 23 -2.69 13.33 -4.06
N ALA A 24 -1.98 12.24 -4.33
CA ALA A 24 -2.39 10.91 -3.93
C ALA A 24 -2.39 10.98 -2.41
N GLY A 25 -3.58 10.93 -1.81
CA GLY A 25 -3.71 11.02 -0.36
C GLY A 25 -2.89 9.90 0.27
N LYS A 26 -1.73 10.26 0.85
CA LYS A 26 -0.82 9.32 1.50
C LYS A 26 -1.59 8.57 2.56
N TRP A 27 -1.89 7.31 2.30
CA TRP A 27 -2.54 6.43 3.26
C TRP A 27 -1.52 5.54 3.95
N TRP A 28 -1.92 5.02 5.10
CA TRP A 28 -1.22 3.96 5.81
C TRP A 28 -2.22 2.92 6.28
N LEU A 29 -1.74 1.70 6.51
CA LEU A 29 -2.49 0.59 7.08
C LEU A 29 -1.73 0.03 8.26
N LEU A 30 -2.47 -0.32 9.31
CA LEU A 30 -1.92 -1.04 10.45
C LEU A 30 -2.80 -2.24 10.74
N GLY A 31 -2.18 -3.39 10.96
CA GLY A 31 -2.90 -4.62 11.26
C GLY A 31 -2.14 -5.52 12.22
N THR A 32 -2.77 -6.63 12.54
CA THR A 32 -2.19 -7.65 13.41
C THR A 32 -2.58 -9.02 12.89
N VAL A 33 -1.60 -9.92 12.81
CA VAL A 33 -1.81 -11.34 12.57
C VAL A 33 -1.82 -12.04 13.93
N ARG A 34 -2.72 -13.02 14.12
CA ARG A 34 -2.88 -13.85 15.32
C ARG A 34 -2.84 -15.33 14.96
N GLY A 35 -2.26 -16.15 15.85
CA GLY A 35 -2.08 -17.58 15.63
C GLY A 35 -1.18 -18.21 16.68
N ASN A 36 -1.22 -19.54 16.80
CA ASN A 36 -0.54 -20.28 17.87
C ASN A 36 0.99 -20.20 17.82
N LYS A 37 1.58 -19.99 16.62
CA LYS A 37 3.04 -20.04 16.39
C LYS A 37 3.63 -18.76 15.81
N ILE A 38 2.99 -17.60 16.02
CA ILE A 38 3.44 -16.32 15.45
C ILE A 38 4.84 -15.91 15.88
N LYS A 39 5.26 -16.30 17.09
CA LYS A 39 6.60 -15.98 17.60
C LYS A 39 7.69 -16.85 16.98
N GLU A 40 7.31 -17.95 16.36
CA GLU A 40 8.23 -19.00 15.87
C GLU A 40 8.45 -18.91 14.36
N ALA A 41 7.70 -18.07 13.64
CA ALA A 41 7.82 -17.94 12.19
C ALA A 41 7.78 -16.47 11.73
N VAL A 42 8.45 -16.21 10.61
CA VAL A 42 8.32 -14.94 9.90
C VAL A 42 7.04 -14.98 9.07
N ILE A 43 6.08 -14.13 9.42
CA ILE A 43 4.88 -13.92 8.62
C ILE A 43 5.15 -12.77 7.65
N THR A 44 5.07 -13.06 6.37
CA THR A 44 5.25 -12.09 5.30
C THR A 44 3.89 -11.71 4.74
N LEU A 45 3.66 -10.42 4.52
CA LEU A 45 2.45 -9.90 3.89
C LEU A 45 2.84 -9.20 2.60
N LYS A 46 2.13 -9.55 1.52
CA LYS A 46 2.23 -8.88 0.23
C LYS A 46 0.98 -8.05 -0.01
N LEU A 47 1.15 -6.81 -0.40
CA LEU A 47 0.07 -5.96 -0.88
C LEU A 47 -0.05 -6.15 -2.39
N VAL A 48 -1.22 -6.58 -2.86
CA VAL A 48 -1.47 -6.97 -4.26
C VAL A 48 -2.71 -6.24 -4.76
N ARG A 49 -2.73 -5.80 -6.02
CA ARG A 49 -3.92 -5.18 -6.61
C ARG A 49 -5.05 -6.21 -6.73
N LEU A 50 -6.29 -5.76 -6.60
CA LEU A 50 -7.43 -6.64 -6.88
C LEU A 50 -7.41 -7.07 -8.36
N GLY A 51 -7.54 -8.38 -8.59
CA GLY A 51 -7.47 -8.98 -9.93
C GLY A 51 -6.06 -9.37 -10.40
N ASP A 52 -5.02 -9.03 -9.64
CA ASP A 52 -3.63 -9.36 -9.98
C ASP A 52 -3.15 -10.63 -9.25
N THR A 53 -2.04 -11.20 -9.73
CA THR A 53 -1.40 -12.37 -9.10
C THR A 53 -0.52 -11.97 -7.92
N THR A 54 -0.26 -12.90 -7.01
CA THR A 54 0.58 -12.65 -5.84
C THR A 54 2.05 -12.34 -6.17
N GLU A 55 2.49 -12.70 -7.37
CA GLU A 55 3.82 -12.37 -7.91
C GLU A 55 3.92 -10.87 -8.23
N ASN A 56 2.84 -10.28 -8.76
CA ASN A 56 2.72 -8.85 -9.11
C ASN A 56 2.32 -7.97 -7.91
N HIS A 57 2.96 -8.22 -6.76
CA HIS A 57 2.74 -7.42 -5.57
C HIS A 57 3.36 -6.02 -5.70
N VAL A 58 2.74 -5.02 -5.07
CA VAL A 58 3.20 -3.62 -5.11
C VAL A 58 4.03 -3.25 -3.88
N ALA A 59 3.88 -4.00 -2.80
CA ALA A 59 4.66 -3.83 -1.58
C ALA A 59 4.75 -5.14 -0.78
N VAL A 60 5.80 -5.28 0.01
CA VAL A 60 6.01 -6.41 0.93
C VAL A 60 6.36 -5.86 2.31
N THR A 61 5.87 -6.52 3.35
CA THR A 61 6.29 -6.31 4.72
C THR A 61 6.29 -7.63 5.48
N SER A 62 6.82 -7.62 6.69
CA SER A 62 6.75 -8.77 7.60
C SER A 62 6.26 -8.32 8.96
N THR A 63 5.65 -9.24 9.71
CA THR A 63 5.20 -8.93 11.07
C THR A 63 6.39 -8.86 12.04
N ASN A 64 6.26 -8.04 13.09
CA ASN A 64 7.14 -8.15 14.25
C ASN A 64 6.81 -9.39 15.11
N LYS A 65 7.55 -9.59 16.21
CA LYS A 65 7.34 -10.70 17.18
C LYS A 65 5.95 -10.75 17.84
N TYR A 66 5.14 -9.70 17.69
CA TYR A 66 3.78 -9.61 18.21
C TYR A 66 2.72 -9.76 17.09
N GLY A 67 3.13 -10.11 15.87
CA GLY A 67 2.23 -10.24 14.73
C GLY A 67 1.80 -8.91 14.12
N GLN A 68 2.35 -7.78 14.54
CA GLN A 68 1.94 -6.47 14.02
C GLN A 68 2.66 -6.15 12.72
N TYR A 69 1.96 -5.53 11.78
CA TYR A 69 2.50 -5.05 10.51
C TYR A 69 1.95 -3.68 10.15
N ALA A 70 2.66 -2.98 9.26
CA ALA A 70 2.22 -1.73 8.69
C ALA A 70 2.58 -1.64 7.20
N PHE A 71 1.74 -0.93 6.45
CA PHE A 71 2.01 -0.49 5.09
C PHE A 71 1.83 1.02 4.98
N SER A 72 2.64 1.62 4.12
CA SER A 72 2.42 2.96 3.59
C SER A 72 1.91 2.86 2.16
N ASP A 73 1.24 3.91 1.69
CA ASP A 73 0.83 4.06 0.30
C ASP A 73 1.99 3.79 -0.67
N PRO A 74 1.84 2.87 -1.64
CA PRO A 74 2.88 2.56 -2.62
C PRO A 74 3.09 3.69 -3.66
N GLY A 75 2.29 4.76 -3.63
CA GLY A 75 2.45 5.90 -4.53
C GLY A 75 1.76 5.72 -5.88
N GLU A 76 0.80 4.80 -5.97
CA GLU A 76 0.05 4.50 -7.20
C GLU A 76 -1.22 5.33 -7.36
N GLY A 77 -1.54 6.18 -6.38
CA GLY A 77 -2.74 7.00 -6.39
C GLY A 77 -4.04 6.23 -6.19
N GLN A 78 -3.98 4.95 -5.82
CA GLN A 78 -5.16 4.14 -5.54
C GLN A 78 -5.45 4.07 -4.03
N PRO A 79 -6.73 4.02 -3.61
CA PRO A 79 -7.09 3.86 -2.21
C PRO A 79 -6.77 2.44 -1.71
N PRO A 80 -6.68 2.22 -0.38
CA PRO A 80 -6.46 0.89 0.20
C PRO A 80 -7.41 -0.19 -0.31
N SER A 81 -8.66 0.18 -0.60
CA SER A 81 -9.70 -0.75 -1.08
C SER A 81 -9.44 -1.34 -2.47
N ALA A 82 -8.49 -0.81 -3.23
CA ALA A 82 -8.09 -1.36 -4.52
C ALA A 82 -7.11 -2.55 -4.39
N TYR A 83 -6.74 -2.91 -3.17
CA TYR A 83 -5.75 -3.93 -2.87
C TYR A 83 -6.32 -5.07 -2.01
N LYS A 84 -5.58 -6.18 -2.00
CA LYS A 84 -5.70 -7.30 -1.06
C LYS A 84 -4.36 -7.55 -0.39
N LEU A 85 -4.40 -8.07 0.83
CA LEU A 85 -3.23 -8.59 1.52
C LEU A 85 -3.15 -10.09 1.31
N VAL A 86 -1.98 -10.58 0.90
CA VAL A 86 -1.71 -12.02 0.83
C VAL A 86 -0.71 -12.37 1.91
N VAL A 87 -1.06 -13.33 2.76
CA VAL A 87 -0.32 -13.68 3.97
C VAL A 87 0.41 -14.99 3.75
N PHE A 88 1.71 -14.98 4.05
CA PHE A 88 2.62 -16.09 3.93
C PHE A 88 3.24 -16.46 5.27
N VAL A 89 3.47 -17.75 5.47
CA VAL A 89 4.32 -18.28 6.54
C VAL A 89 5.46 -19.02 5.87
N GLY A 90 6.69 -18.50 6.01
CA GLY A 90 7.78 -18.97 5.16
C GLY A 90 7.48 -18.74 3.68
N TYR A 91 7.40 -19.81 2.89
CA TYR A 91 7.08 -19.77 1.46
C TYR A 91 5.61 -20.12 1.14
N ASP A 92 4.85 -20.58 2.13
CA ASP A 92 3.49 -21.06 1.92
C ASP A 92 2.48 -19.91 2.03
N GLN A 93 1.64 -19.75 1.02
CA GLN A 93 0.51 -18.83 1.05
C GLN A 93 -0.59 -19.40 1.95
N ILE A 94 -0.93 -18.68 3.01
CA ILE A 94 -1.90 -19.15 4.01
C ILE A 94 -3.30 -18.58 3.76
N THR A 95 -3.40 -17.28 3.47
CA THR A 95 -4.71 -16.63 3.29
C THR A 95 -4.61 -15.32 2.51
N GLU A 96 -5.75 -14.87 1.99
CA GLU A 96 -5.91 -13.56 1.36
C GLU A 96 -6.98 -12.76 2.09
N VAL A 97 -6.72 -11.47 2.29
CA VAL A 97 -7.61 -10.56 3.01
C VAL A 97 -7.92 -9.36 2.12
N SER A 98 -9.21 -9.18 1.81
CA SER A 98 -9.67 -8.00 1.09
C SER A 98 -9.55 -6.76 1.97
N LEU A 99 -9.08 -5.65 1.39
CA LEU A 99 -9.08 -4.33 2.03
C LEU A 99 -10.33 -3.51 1.68
N LYS A 100 -11.37 -4.14 1.13
CA LYS A 100 -12.64 -3.46 0.81
C LYS A 100 -13.21 -2.81 2.06
N GLY A 101 -13.54 -1.51 1.95
CA GLY A 101 -14.09 -0.72 3.05
C GLY A 101 -13.06 -0.17 4.04
N ILE A 102 -11.77 -0.49 3.88
CA ILE A 102 -10.70 0.12 4.69
C ILE A 102 -10.44 1.54 4.20
N ARG A 103 -10.50 2.50 5.14
CA ARG A 103 -10.24 3.92 4.87
C ARG A 103 -8.73 4.21 4.83
N PRO A 104 -8.31 5.31 4.17
CA PRO A 104 -6.97 5.87 4.34
C PRO A 104 -6.63 6.09 5.83
N GLY A 105 -5.51 5.53 6.30
CA GLY A 105 -5.15 5.56 7.73
C GLY A 105 -5.93 4.56 8.59
N GLY A 106 -6.47 3.51 7.97
CA GLY A 106 -7.34 2.54 8.60
C GLY A 106 -6.60 1.40 9.31
N ARG A 107 -7.26 0.83 10.32
CA ARG A 107 -6.85 -0.45 10.91
C ARG A 107 -7.48 -1.60 10.13
N VAL A 108 -6.65 -2.54 9.73
CA VAL A 108 -7.11 -3.83 9.19
C VAL A 108 -7.53 -4.71 10.37
N GLN A 109 -8.65 -5.42 10.24
CA GLN A 109 -9.09 -6.34 11.26
C GLN A 109 -8.02 -7.42 11.52
N PRO A 110 -7.91 -7.96 12.76
CA PRO A 110 -6.94 -9.00 13.05
C PRO A 110 -7.12 -10.21 12.13
N ILE A 111 -6.02 -10.62 11.49
CA ILE A 111 -5.98 -11.80 10.61
C ILE A 111 -5.64 -12.99 11.50
N THR A 112 -6.55 -13.95 11.64
CA THR A 112 -6.26 -15.18 12.41
C THR A 112 -5.85 -16.28 11.45
N ILE A 113 -4.71 -16.91 11.70
CA ILE A 113 -4.18 -18.01 10.90
C ILE A 113 -3.86 -19.20 11.80
N ASN A 114 -4.24 -20.39 11.34
CA ASN A 114 -3.98 -21.66 11.97
C ASN A 114 -3.13 -22.47 11.00
N TRP A 115 -1.88 -22.74 11.37
CA TRP A 115 -0.93 -23.52 10.60
C TRP A 115 -0.09 -24.40 11.55
#